data_AF-I4BUG4-F1
#
_entry.id   AF-I4BUG4-F1
#
_cell.length_a   1.000
_cell.length_b   1.000
_cell.length_c   1.000
_cell.angle_alpha   90.00
_cell.angle_beta   90.00
_cell.angle_gamma   90.00
#
_symmetry.space_group_name_H-M   'P 1'
#
loop_
_entity.id
_entity.type
_entity.pdbx_description
1 polymer ?
#
loop_
_entity_poly.entity_id
_entity_poly.type
_entity_poly.pdbx_seq_one_letter_code
_entity_poly.pdbx_strand_id
1 'polypeptide(L)'
;MERIAKFWNDLKQFWAGLSRWQRLSIVGVAAVGMLTVFILLLVTGRQKYEPLFSNLNIDDQAAIVNYLKDKGIPYKVDPSFNAILVPDDVVYETRLSLVGEGLPKGGIVGFELFDKAKMGMTDFQQKVSYLRALEGELIRTIQAIQGVQSCKVNIVIPEQKLFLEEQSPATASVLLELKPGFEMGSEQVKAIVHLVAHSVEGLNPDNVVVVDSKGRILSDMLDENFLVTGAEGRTLTSLQREMERQQEIEMERKVRQMLERIFGPGKAVVRVRVVLNFDKKRTAVKEYVPGPSGKGVPRSTQSLEETYTGPGVPPGGAPGTTTNIPGYVITSQAAGPSTYERAEGTTNYEISTREQEVVSTPGTLEKISASVLIDGELDQGVLEELRRAVAAAVGIDEARGDELYVMSMPFTPIEAPQAPAAARRWPLYVLIGVASLLAIGGGFMLLQRRRKKLPAPVEKVPKSEEEVPSLEELLKHPELLKEKGELAILEQQLREYASKKPEEIAAIIKNWLLEDQY
;
A
#
# COMPACT_ATOMS: atom_id res chain seq x y z
N MET A 1 62.92 7.81 60.49
CA MET A 1 61.95 8.86 60.87
C MET A 1 62.60 10.22 61.12
N GLU A 2 63.78 10.30 61.76
CA GLU A 2 64.45 11.59 62.05
C GLU A 2 64.87 12.40 60.83
N ARG A 3 65.25 11.75 59.71
CA ARG A 3 65.62 12.45 58.46
C ARG A 3 64.48 13.25 57.82
N ILE A 4 63.24 12.76 57.94
CA ILE A 4 62.05 13.43 57.40
C ILE A 4 61.69 14.62 58.30
N ALA A 5 61.75 14.45 59.62
CA ALA A 5 61.52 15.55 60.57
C ALA A 5 62.55 16.68 60.41
N LYS A 6 63.83 16.33 60.20
CA LYS A 6 64.90 17.31 59.95
C LYS A 6 64.68 18.07 58.63
N PHE A 7 64.31 17.36 57.56
CA PHE A 7 63.95 17.97 56.27
C PHE A 7 62.77 18.95 56.40
N TRP A 8 61.73 18.61 57.16
CA TRP A 8 60.60 19.52 57.41
C TRP A 8 60.97 20.76 58.24
N ASN A 9 61.89 20.61 59.20
CA ASN A 9 62.37 21.75 59.99
C ASN A 9 63.32 22.65 59.19
N ASP A 10 64.21 22.07 58.38
CA ASP A 10 65.09 22.81 57.47
C ASP A 10 64.26 23.54 56.41
N LEU A 11 63.18 22.94 55.90
CA LEU A 11 62.24 23.58 54.98
C LEU A 11 61.48 24.72 55.65
N LYS A 12 61.06 24.57 56.92
CA LYS A 12 60.40 25.64 57.68
C LYS A 12 61.34 26.81 57.98
N GLN A 13 62.60 26.54 58.33
CA GLN A 13 63.61 27.58 58.56
C GLN A 13 64.01 28.29 57.26
N PHE A 14 64.16 27.54 56.16
CA PHE A 14 64.35 28.10 54.83
C PHE A 14 63.18 29.01 54.47
N TRP A 15 61.94 28.53 54.60
CA TRP A 15 60.74 29.32 54.31
C TRP A 15 60.61 30.55 55.22
N ALA A 16 61.00 30.46 56.50
CA ALA A 16 61.00 31.57 57.44
C ALA A 16 62.07 32.64 57.14
N GLY A 17 63.21 32.25 56.57
CA GLY A 17 64.31 33.15 56.19
C GLY A 17 64.11 33.90 54.87
N LEU A 18 63.17 33.48 54.02
CA LEU A 18 62.89 34.13 52.74
C LEU A 18 62.08 35.42 52.92
N SER A 19 62.49 36.48 52.20
CA SER A 19 61.76 37.75 52.16
C SER A 19 60.36 37.58 51.55
N ARG A 20 59.41 38.45 51.90
CA ARG A 20 58.01 38.35 51.43
C ARG A 20 57.89 38.23 49.90
N TRP A 21 58.80 38.86 49.15
CA TRP A 21 58.83 38.81 47.69
C TRP A 21 59.35 37.46 47.13
N GLN A 22 60.34 36.85 47.79
CA GLN A 22 60.86 35.53 47.40
C GLN A 22 59.86 34.40 47.71
N ARG A 23 59.04 34.53 48.76
CA ARG A 23 57.94 33.58 49.01
C ARG A 23 56.86 33.67 47.93
N LEU A 24 56.54 34.89 47.48
CA LEU A 24 55.55 35.10 46.42
C LEU A 24 56.01 34.52 45.08
N SER A 25 57.30 34.67 44.73
CA SER A 25 57.83 34.14 43.47
C SER A 25 57.85 32.61 43.43
N ILE A 26 58.21 31.93 44.52
CA ILE A 26 58.20 30.46 44.59
C ILE A 26 56.77 29.91 44.50
N VAL A 27 55.82 30.52 45.22
CA VAL A 27 54.39 30.14 45.13
C VAL A 27 53.85 30.40 43.72
N GLY A 28 54.23 31.51 43.10
CA GLY A 28 53.86 31.83 41.71
C GLY A 28 54.38 30.81 40.71
N VAL A 29 55.65 30.40 40.80
CA VAL A 29 56.24 29.38 39.91
C VAL A 29 55.60 28.02 40.13
N ALA A 30 55.34 27.63 41.39
CA ALA A 30 54.65 26.38 41.69
C ALA A 30 53.20 26.36 41.17
N ALA A 31 52.48 27.49 41.29
CA ALA A 31 51.13 27.62 40.78
C ALA A 31 51.09 27.56 39.25
N VAL A 32 52.02 28.24 38.56
CA VAL A 32 52.14 28.16 37.10
C VAL A 32 52.47 26.73 36.66
N GLY A 33 53.44 26.07 37.31
CA GLY A 33 53.80 24.69 37.00
C GLY A 33 52.65 23.70 37.18
N MET A 34 51.86 23.87 38.24
CA MET A 34 50.67 23.05 38.48
C MET A 34 49.58 23.32 37.43
N LEU A 35 49.41 24.58 37.00
CA LEU A 35 48.51 24.95 35.92
C LEU A 35 48.93 24.35 34.58
N THR A 36 50.23 24.36 34.24
CA THR A 36 50.72 23.74 33.01
C THR A 36 50.48 22.23 33.01
N VAL A 37 50.76 21.53 34.11
CA VAL A 37 50.50 20.09 34.22
C VAL A 37 49.00 19.80 34.11
N PHE A 38 48.15 20.62 34.73
CA PHE A 38 46.69 20.50 34.64
C PHE A 38 46.16 20.70 33.21
N ILE A 39 46.68 21.72 32.49
CA ILE A 39 46.33 21.95 31.08
C ILE A 39 46.82 20.79 30.21
N LEU A 40 48.02 20.26 30.46
CA LEU A 40 48.59 19.16 29.69
C LEU A 40 47.76 17.87 29.87
N LEU A 41 47.28 17.60 31.08
CA LEU A 41 46.35 16.51 31.38
C LEU A 41 44.99 16.67 30.64
N LEU A 42 44.47 17.90 30.54
CA LEU A 42 43.24 18.18 29.79
C LEU A 42 43.40 18.01 28.27
N VAL A 43 44.58 18.29 27.72
CA VAL A 43 44.84 18.19 26.28
C VAL A 43 45.12 16.75 25.85
N THR A 44 45.70 15.91 26.72
CA THR A 44 46.13 14.54 26.36
C THR A 44 44.97 13.52 26.36
N GLY A 45 43.82 13.86 26.95
CA GLY A 45 42.65 12.96 27.06
C GLY A 45 41.68 12.92 25.88
N ARG A 46 42.00 13.56 24.73
CA ARG A 46 41.08 13.59 23.58
C ARG A 46 41.27 12.35 22.70
N GLN A 47 40.44 11.33 22.89
CA GLN A 47 40.31 10.21 21.94
C GLN A 47 39.90 10.76 20.56
N LYS A 48 40.66 10.39 19.53
CA LYS A 48 40.35 10.73 18.14
C LYS A 48 39.34 9.72 17.63
N TYR A 49 38.36 10.20 16.87
CA TYR A 49 37.32 9.37 16.28
C TYR A 49 37.45 9.41 14.77
N GLU A 50 37.42 8.26 14.14
CA GLU A 50 37.46 8.09 12.69
C GLU A 50 36.19 7.39 12.18
N PRO A 51 35.76 7.69 10.94
CA PRO A 51 34.56 7.09 10.37
C PRO A 51 34.78 5.60 10.06
N LEU A 52 33.98 4.76 10.71
CA LEU A 52 33.94 3.32 10.47
C LEU A 52 33.34 3.03 9.10
N PHE A 53 32.17 3.60 8.85
CA PHE A 53 31.43 3.60 7.58
C PHE A 53 30.70 4.94 7.40
N SER A 54 30.55 5.37 6.16
CA SER A 54 29.81 6.57 5.74
C SER A 54 28.67 6.21 4.80
N ASN A 55 27.66 7.09 4.70
CA ASN A 55 26.51 6.92 3.81
C ASN A 55 25.70 5.64 4.05
N LEU A 56 25.52 5.26 5.32
CA LEU A 56 24.75 4.08 5.71
C LEU A 56 23.24 4.35 5.66
N ASN A 57 22.46 3.35 5.23
CA ASN A 57 21.01 3.36 5.39
C ASN A 57 20.64 3.26 6.89
N ILE A 58 19.45 3.72 7.28
CA ILE A 58 18.96 3.71 8.67
C ILE A 58 18.97 2.31 9.27
N ASP A 59 18.59 1.29 8.49
CA ASP A 59 18.57 -0.10 8.94
C ASP A 59 19.98 -0.65 9.20
N ASP A 60 20.94 -0.31 8.32
CA ASP A 60 22.35 -0.68 8.50
C ASP A 60 22.97 0.09 9.67
N GLN A 61 22.62 1.37 9.87
CA GLN A 61 23.05 2.13 11.05
C GLN A 61 22.55 1.48 12.33
N ALA A 62 21.26 1.11 12.39
CA ALA A 62 20.68 0.46 13.56
C ALA A 62 21.37 -0.89 13.85
N ALA A 63 21.62 -1.70 12.83
CA ALA A 63 22.30 -2.97 12.96
C ALA A 63 23.75 -2.81 13.45
N ILE A 64 24.52 -1.87 12.87
CA ILE A 64 25.90 -1.59 13.26
C ILE A 64 25.97 -1.00 14.68
N VAL A 65 25.07 -0.07 15.04
CA VAL A 65 25.00 0.48 16.40
C VAL A 65 24.70 -0.60 17.43
N ASN A 66 23.78 -1.53 17.14
CA ASN A 66 23.47 -2.65 18.02
C ASN A 66 24.69 -3.57 18.19
N TYR A 67 25.43 -3.85 17.12
CA TYR A 67 26.67 -4.64 17.18
C TYR A 67 27.75 -3.95 18.03
N LEU A 68 27.98 -2.65 17.81
CA LEU A 68 28.97 -1.88 18.58
C LEU A 68 28.61 -1.82 20.07
N LYS A 69 27.31 -1.70 20.38
CA LYS A 69 26.80 -1.72 21.75
C LYS A 69 26.99 -3.09 22.41
N ASP A 70 26.75 -4.17 21.69
CA ASP A 70 26.94 -5.55 22.17
C ASP A 70 28.41 -5.86 22.46
N LYS A 71 29.32 -5.42 21.58
CA LYS A 71 30.78 -5.55 21.75
C LYS A 71 31.39 -4.52 22.69
N GLY A 72 30.61 -3.58 23.23
CA GLY A 72 31.08 -2.55 24.16
C GLY A 72 32.05 -1.53 23.52
N ILE A 73 31.99 -1.35 22.19
CA ILE A 73 32.87 -0.44 21.45
C ILE A 73 32.26 0.98 21.51
N PRO A 74 32.98 1.99 22.03
CA PRO A 74 32.47 3.36 22.07
C PRO A 74 32.28 3.91 20.65
N TYR A 75 31.15 4.54 20.39
CA TYR A 75 30.80 5.07 19.07
C TYR A 75 30.17 6.46 19.17
N LYS A 76 30.23 7.22 18.06
CA LYS A 76 29.49 8.47 17.86
C LYS A 76 28.77 8.41 16.52
N VAL A 77 27.55 8.90 16.47
CA VAL A 77 26.79 9.00 15.22
C VAL A 77 26.91 10.43 14.70
N ASP A 78 27.39 10.58 13.46
CA ASP A 78 27.39 11.87 12.76
C ASP A 78 26.15 11.95 11.85
N PRO A 79 25.14 12.74 12.22
CA PRO A 79 23.92 12.88 11.44
C PRO A 79 24.15 13.61 10.10
N SER A 80 25.28 14.30 9.91
CA SER A 80 25.54 15.09 8.70
C SER A 80 25.96 14.20 7.51
N PHE A 81 26.68 13.11 7.77
CA PHE A 81 27.23 12.22 6.75
C PHE A 81 26.67 10.79 6.81
N ASN A 82 25.62 10.57 7.61
CA ASN A 82 25.08 9.24 7.91
C ASN A 82 26.21 8.24 8.26
N ALA A 83 27.13 8.69 9.11
CA ALA A 83 28.37 7.99 9.42
C ALA A 83 28.44 7.58 10.88
N ILE A 84 29.01 6.41 11.14
CA ILE A 84 29.31 5.93 12.49
C ILE A 84 30.81 6.08 12.72
N LEU A 85 31.17 6.82 13.75
CA LEU A 85 32.54 7.12 14.15
C LEU A 85 32.93 6.22 15.34
N VAL A 86 34.12 5.63 15.27
CA VAL A 86 34.72 4.84 16.37
C VAL A 86 36.13 5.34 16.65
N PRO A 87 36.72 5.07 17.83
CA PRO A 87 38.09 5.44 18.13
C PRO A 87 39.09 4.91 17.09
N ASP A 88 40.12 5.71 16.79
CA ASP A 88 41.12 5.43 15.75
C ASP A 88 41.89 4.12 15.96
N ASP A 89 42.05 3.71 17.21
CA ASP A 89 42.73 2.46 17.62
C ASP A 89 41.97 1.19 17.24
N VAL A 90 40.64 1.25 17.09
CA VAL A 90 39.79 0.05 16.86
C VAL A 90 39.08 0.02 15.51
N VAL A 91 39.24 1.05 14.66
CA VAL A 91 38.51 1.17 13.38
C VAL A 91 38.66 -0.07 12.50
N TYR A 92 39.91 -0.50 12.26
CA TYR A 92 40.20 -1.59 11.31
C TYR A 92 39.73 -2.95 11.84
N GLU A 93 39.94 -3.21 13.13
CA GLU A 93 39.47 -4.43 13.79
C GLU A 93 37.94 -4.51 13.78
N THR A 94 37.28 -3.41 14.15
CA THR A 94 35.82 -3.30 14.14
C THR A 94 35.26 -3.53 12.72
N ARG A 95 35.90 -2.95 11.70
CA ARG A 95 35.48 -3.14 10.30
C ARG A 95 35.60 -4.60 9.86
N LEU A 96 36.68 -5.28 10.23
CA LEU A 96 36.86 -6.70 9.91
C LEU A 96 35.82 -7.57 10.61
N SER A 97 35.52 -7.27 11.88
CA SER A 97 34.53 -7.98 12.68
C SER A 97 33.09 -7.83 12.14
N LEU A 98 32.73 -6.63 11.67
CA LEU A 98 31.42 -6.36 11.06
C LEU A 98 31.24 -7.08 9.73
N VAL A 99 32.30 -7.15 8.91
CA VAL A 99 32.27 -7.92 7.66
C VAL A 99 32.06 -9.41 7.93
N GLY A 100 32.67 -9.96 8.99
CA GLY A 100 32.45 -11.34 9.43
C GLY A 100 31.00 -11.65 9.82
N GLU A 101 30.26 -10.64 10.27
CA GLU A 101 28.84 -10.72 10.64
C GLU A 101 27.89 -10.36 9.49
N GLY A 102 28.43 -10.08 8.30
CA GLY A 102 27.63 -9.72 7.12
C GLY A 102 27.02 -8.32 7.19
N LEU A 103 27.62 -7.40 7.95
CA LEU A 103 27.25 -5.99 8.03
C LEU A 103 28.29 -5.11 7.30
N PRO A 104 27.86 -4.05 6.58
CA PRO A 104 26.46 -3.67 6.27
C PRO A 104 25.80 -4.64 5.27
N LYS A 105 24.47 -4.77 5.34
CA LYS A 105 23.70 -5.69 4.47
C LYS A 105 23.67 -5.24 3.00
N GLY A 106 24.09 -4.00 2.74
CA GLY A 106 24.12 -3.38 1.42
C GLY A 106 22.79 -2.71 1.13
N GLY A 107 22.83 -1.42 0.82
CA GLY A 107 21.66 -0.66 0.40
C GLY A 107 21.20 -1.03 -1.00
N ILE A 108 20.04 -0.49 -1.39
CA ILE A 108 19.55 -0.55 -2.78
C ILE A 108 20.55 0.21 -3.64
N VAL A 109 21.24 -0.49 -4.54
CA VAL A 109 22.22 0.09 -5.46
C VAL A 109 21.50 0.41 -6.78
N GLY A 110 21.47 1.68 -7.16
CA GLY A 110 20.91 2.15 -8.42
C GLY A 110 22.02 2.44 -9.43
N PHE A 111 21.91 3.57 -10.14
CA PHE A 111 22.90 3.98 -11.14
C PHE A 111 24.28 4.35 -10.55
N GLU A 112 24.43 4.44 -9.23
CA GLU A 112 25.73 4.69 -8.59
C GLU A 112 26.74 3.56 -8.84
N LEU A 113 26.28 2.39 -9.31
CA LEU A 113 27.14 1.30 -9.77
C LEU A 113 28.07 1.73 -10.92
N PHE A 114 27.67 2.73 -11.71
CA PHE A 114 28.44 3.24 -12.85
C PHE A 114 29.46 4.33 -12.50
N ASP A 115 29.35 4.96 -11.32
CA ASP A 115 30.29 6.01 -10.89
C ASP A 115 31.70 5.46 -10.67
N LYS A 116 31.81 4.15 -10.38
CA LYS A 116 33.07 3.42 -10.24
C LYS A 116 33.37 2.65 -11.52
N ALA A 117 33.68 3.37 -12.60
CA ALA A 117 34.06 2.79 -13.87
C ALA A 117 35.26 1.83 -13.71
N LYS A 118 35.01 0.52 -13.82
CA LYS A 118 36.07 -0.49 -13.88
C LYS A 118 36.50 -0.64 -15.34
N MET A 119 37.75 -0.29 -15.63
CA MET A 119 38.32 -0.48 -16.97
C MET A 119 38.38 -1.98 -17.28
N GLY A 120 37.84 -2.40 -18.44
CA GLY A 120 37.82 -3.81 -18.87
C GLY A 120 36.52 -4.59 -18.64
N MET A 121 35.37 -3.93 -18.40
CA MET A 121 34.07 -4.63 -18.39
C MET A 121 33.69 -5.15 -19.79
N THR A 122 33.08 -6.33 -19.83
CA THR A 122 32.48 -6.88 -21.07
C THR A 122 31.07 -6.33 -21.28
N ASP A 123 30.57 -6.36 -22.52
CA ASP A 123 29.20 -5.93 -22.85
C ASP A 123 28.14 -6.65 -22.01
N PHE A 124 28.33 -7.96 -21.76
CA PHE A 124 27.44 -8.73 -20.90
C PHE A 124 27.45 -8.18 -19.46
N GLN A 125 28.64 -7.90 -18.90
CA GLN A 125 28.74 -7.30 -17.56
C GLN A 125 28.11 -5.91 -17.51
N GLN A 126 28.23 -5.11 -18.58
CA GLN A 126 27.60 -3.80 -18.67
C GLN A 126 26.07 -3.91 -18.69
N LYS A 127 25.51 -4.84 -19.47
CA LYS A 127 24.07 -5.13 -19.50
C LYS A 127 23.54 -5.58 -18.14
N VAL A 128 24.22 -6.52 -17.48
CA VAL A 128 23.83 -6.98 -16.13
C VAL A 128 23.91 -5.84 -15.12
N SER A 129 24.95 -5.00 -15.19
CA SER A 129 25.09 -3.84 -14.30
C SER A 129 23.99 -2.80 -14.54
N TYR A 130 23.61 -2.58 -15.80
CA TYR A 130 22.51 -1.70 -16.19
C TYR A 130 21.17 -2.21 -15.66
N LEU A 131 20.89 -3.51 -15.85
CA LEU A 131 19.66 -4.13 -15.35
C LEU A 131 19.55 -4.01 -13.82
N ARG A 132 20.64 -4.30 -13.10
CA ARG A 132 20.67 -4.16 -11.63
C ARG A 132 20.44 -2.72 -11.17
N ALA A 133 21.03 -1.75 -11.86
CA ALA A 133 20.82 -0.34 -11.57
C ALA A 133 19.35 0.08 -11.81
N LEU A 134 18.76 -0.37 -12.91
CA LEU A 134 17.37 -0.10 -13.26
C LEU A 134 16.39 -0.71 -12.24
N GLU A 135 16.62 -1.97 -11.85
CA GLU A 135 15.87 -2.62 -10.76
C GLU A 135 15.98 -1.84 -9.44
N GLY A 136 17.19 -1.37 -9.11
CA GLY A 136 17.43 -0.54 -7.92
C GLY A 136 16.66 0.78 -7.92
N GLU A 137 16.66 1.52 -9.04
CA GLU A 137 15.89 2.76 -9.17
C GLU A 137 14.38 2.54 -9.12
N LEU A 138 13.90 1.47 -9.75
CA LEU A 138 12.49 1.09 -9.66
C LEU A 138 12.08 0.74 -8.25
N ILE A 139 12.93 0.02 -7.50
CA ILE A 139 12.68 -0.28 -6.08
C ILE A 139 12.55 1.02 -5.29
N ARG A 140 13.48 1.98 -5.44
CA ARG A 140 13.42 3.28 -4.73
C ARG A 140 12.15 4.05 -5.06
N THR A 141 11.76 4.05 -6.34
CA THR A 141 10.59 4.78 -6.83
C THR A 141 9.29 4.15 -6.30
N ILE A 142 9.18 2.82 -6.33
CA ILE A 142 7.99 2.10 -5.83
C ILE A 142 7.90 2.21 -4.29
N GLN A 143 9.03 2.17 -3.58
CA GLN A 143 9.04 2.38 -2.12
C GLN A 143 8.56 3.77 -1.69
N ALA A 144 8.68 4.78 -2.56
CA ALA A 144 8.16 6.12 -2.29
C ALA A 144 6.61 6.18 -2.34
N ILE A 145 5.95 5.18 -2.91
CA ILE A 145 4.49 5.10 -2.98
C ILE A 145 3.92 4.82 -1.59
N GLN A 146 2.85 5.53 -1.25
CA GLN A 146 2.19 5.37 0.05
C GLN A 146 1.73 3.92 0.28
N GLY A 147 2.10 3.37 1.43
CA GLY A 147 1.69 2.04 1.86
C GLY A 147 2.66 0.93 1.50
N VAL A 148 3.65 1.18 0.63
CA VAL A 148 4.77 0.27 0.39
C VAL A 148 5.79 0.43 1.52
N GLN A 149 6.18 -0.70 2.13
CA GLN A 149 7.26 -0.77 3.13
C GLN A 149 8.57 -1.18 2.47
N SER A 150 8.53 -2.25 1.68
CA SER A 150 9.66 -2.70 0.88
C SER A 150 9.14 -3.27 -0.44
N CYS A 151 9.99 -3.36 -1.45
CA CYS A 151 9.64 -4.05 -2.68
C CYS A 151 10.88 -4.67 -3.31
N LYS A 152 10.63 -5.68 -4.15
CA LYS A 152 11.64 -6.31 -4.98
C LYS A 152 11.14 -6.34 -6.41
N VAL A 153 11.98 -5.92 -7.34
CA VAL A 153 11.68 -5.87 -8.76
C VAL A 153 12.68 -6.76 -9.47
N ASN A 154 12.18 -7.69 -10.29
CA ASN A 154 13.00 -8.50 -11.18
C ASN A 154 12.55 -8.26 -12.61
N ILE A 155 13.49 -7.96 -13.50
CA ILE A 155 13.21 -7.66 -14.91
C ILE A 155 13.95 -8.67 -15.79
N VAL A 156 13.28 -9.16 -16.81
CA VAL A 156 13.86 -10.05 -17.82
C VAL A 156 13.73 -9.38 -19.18
N ILE A 157 14.88 -8.96 -19.73
CA ILE A 157 14.99 -8.42 -21.10
C ILE A 157 15.66 -9.48 -21.97
N PRO A 158 14.96 -10.05 -22.97
CA PRO A 158 15.52 -11.08 -23.84
C PRO A 158 16.57 -10.52 -24.79
N GLU A 159 17.50 -11.38 -25.24
CA GLU A 159 18.52 -10.98 -26.21
C GLU A 159 17.94 -10.84 -27.62
N GLN A 160 18.32 -9.76 -28.31
CA GLN A 160 17.94 -9.55 -29.72
C GLN A 160 18.66 -10.57 -30.61
N LYS A 161 17.90 -11.43 -31.28
CA LYS A 161 18.40 -12.36 -32.30
C LYS A 161 18.11 -11.79 -33.68
N LEU A 162 19.14 -11.64 -34.51
CA LEU A 162 19.07 -11.01 -35.84
C LEU A 162 18.24 -11.78 -36.89
N PHE A 163 17.72 -12.97 -36.56
CA PHE A 163 17.11 -13.91 -37.52
C PHE A 163 15.74 -14.45 -37.08
N LEU A 164 15.07 -13.83 -36.11
CA LEU A 164 13.70 -14.17 -35.70
C LEU A 164 12.77 -13.00 -36.02
N GLU A 165 11.67 -13.28 -36.73
CA GLU A 165 10.60 -12.29 -36.98
C GLU A 165 9.88 -11.88 -35.69
N GLU A 166 9.77 -12.79 -34.72
CA GLU A 166 9.18 -12.52 -33.41
C GLU A 166 10.22 -12.63 -32.29
N GLN A 167 10.44 -11.52 -31.59
CA GLN A 167 11.23 -11.48 -30.37
C GLN A 167 10.32 -11.74 -29.16
N SER A 168 10.79 -12.51 -28.19
CA SER A 168 10.07 -12.64 -26.92
C SER A 168 9.95 -11.25 -26.27
N PRO A 169 8.80 -10.90 -25.67
CA PRO A 169 8.65 -9.60 -25.02
C PRO A 169 9.41 -9.57 -23.69
N ALA A 170 9.77 -8.37 -23.22
CA ALA A 170 10.29 -8.22 -21.86
C ALA A 170 9.20 -8.57 -20.85
N THR A 171 9.61 -9.07 -19.68
CA THR A 171 8.71 -9.41 -18.56
C THR A 171 9.25 -8.86 -17.26
N ALA A 172 8.37 -8.55 -16.31
CA ALA A 172 8.76 -8.08 -15.00
C ALA A 172 7.88 -8.67 -13.89
N SER A 173 8.47 -8.85 -12.71
CA SER A 173 7.75 -9.22 -11.50
C SER A 173 8.10 -8.27 -10.37
N VAL A 174 7.06 -7.82 -9.66
CA VAL A 174 7.17 -6.89 -8.53
C VAL A 174 6.55 -7.55 -7.31
N LEU A 175 7.39 -7.83 -6.30
CA LEU A 175 6.93 -8.26 -4.99
C LEU A 175 6.85 -7.03 -4.08
N LEU A 176 5.68 -6.79 -3.51
CA LEU A 176 5.41 -5.70 -2.59
C LEU A 176 5.27 -6.22 -1.16
N GLU A 177 5.96 -5.58 -0.23
CA GLU A 177 5.71 -5.69 1.19
C GLU A 177 4.97 -4.43 1.64
N LEU A 178 3.71 -4.60 2.04
CA LEU A 178 2.85 -3.50 2.44
C LEU A 178 2.96 -3.24 3.95
N LYS A 179 2.76 -1.98 4.35
CA LYS A 179 2.72 -1.61 5.77
C LYS A 179 1.58 -2.36 6.50
N PRO A 180 1.75 -2.73 7.78
CA PRO A 180 0.71 -3.42 8.54
C PRO A 180 -0.62 -2.65 8.54
N GLY A 181 -1.70 -3.33 8.14
CA GLY A 181 -3.05 -2.74 8.07
C GLY A 181 -3.32 -1.89 6.82
N PHE A 182 -2.37 -1.77 5.89
CA PHE A 182 -2.58 -1.11 4.61
C PHE A 182 -3.02 -2.12 3.54
N GLU A 183 -4.07 -1.80 2.78
CA GLU A 183 -4.45 -2.53 1.58
C GLU A 183 -4.27 -1.62 0.36
N MET A 184 -3.64 -2.16 -0.68
CA MET A 184 -3.40 -1.43 -1.91
C MET A 184 -4.65 -1.47 -2.80
N GLY A 185 -5.13 -0.31 -3.24
CA GLY A 185 -6.24 -0.18 -4.17
C GLY A 185 -5.80 -0.40 -5.62
N SER A 186 -6.76 -0.71 -6.50
CA SER A 186 -6.50 -1.00 -7.92
C SER A 186 -5.79 0.14 -8.65
N GLU A 187 -6.10 1.39 -8.34
CA GLU A 187 -5.45 2.56 -8.95
C GLU A 187 -3.94 2.62 -8.63
N GLN A 188 -3.55 2.29 -7.39
CA GLN A 188 -2.13 2.26 -7.01
C GLN A 188 -1.39 1.10 -7.69
N VAL A 189 -2.03 -0.07 -7.80
CA VAL A 189 -1.46 -1.19 -8.56
C VAL A 189 -1.29 -0.82 -10.03
N LYS A 190 -2.28 -0.15 -10.63
CA LYS A 190 -2.23 0.34 -12.02
C LYS A 190 -1.06 1.28 -12.23
N ALA A 191 -0.86 2.21 -11.28
CA ALA A 191 0.27 3.13 -11.31
C ALA A 191 1.61 2.38 -11.26
N ILE A 192 1.76 1.37 -10.39
CA ILE A 192 2.97 0.55 -10.31
C ILE A 192 3.23 -0.21 -11.61
N VAL A 193 2.21 -0.86 -12.18
CA VAL A 193 2.32 -1.61 -13.44
C VAL A 193 2.78 -0.70 -14.57
N HIS A 194 2.13 0.45 -14.77
CA HIS A 194 2.52 1.38 -15.83
C HIS A 194 3.87 2.03 -15.56
N LEU A 195 4.23 2.31 -14.32
CA LEU A 195 5.53 2.85 -13.98
C LEU A 195 6.65 1.88 -14.38
N VAL A 196 6.50 0.59 -14.06
CA VAL A 196 7.47 -0.44 -14.43
C VAL A 196 7.50 -0.67 -15.93
N ALA A 197 6.34 -0.81 -16.58
CA ALA A 197 6.24 -1.04 -18.02
C ALA A 197 6.91 0.07 -18.84
N HIS A 198 6.65 1.34 -18.51
CA HIS A 198 7.25 2.47 -19.23
C HIS A 198 8.71 2.77 -18.85
N SER A 199 9.23 2.15 -17.78
CA SER A 199 10.64 2.30 -17.38
C SER A 199 11.56 1.29 -18.04
N VAL A 200 11.02 0.24 -18.68
CA VAL A 200 11.78 -0.83 -19.31
C VAL A 200 11.45 -0.88 -20.80
N GLU A 201 12.49 -0.90 -21.63
CA GLU A 201 12.31 -0.99 -23.08
C GLU A 201 11.65 -2.31 -23.49
N GLY A 202 10.61 -2.23 -24.31
CA GLY A 202 9.91 -3.41 -24.85
C GLY A 202 9.07 -4.18 -23.82
N LEU A 203 8.79 -3.59 -22.65
CA LEU A 203 7.93 -4.18 -21.62
C LEU A 203 6.49 -3.67 -21.77
N ASN A 204 5.57 -4.59 -22.06
CA ASN A 204 4.13 -4.28 -22.07
C ASN A 204 3.55 -4.34 -20.65
N PRO A 205 2.55 -3.49 -20.31
CA PRO A 205 1.85 -3.53 -19.01
C PRO A 205 1.31 -4.92 -18.65
N ASP A 206 0.78 -5.64 -19.63
CA ASP A 206 0.21 -6.99 -19.46
C ASP A 206 1.25 -8.03 -19.02
N ASN A 207 2.53 -7.76 -19.22
CA ASN A 207 3.65 -8.63 -18.84
C ASN A 207 4.28 -8.26 -17.49
N VAL A 208 3.60 -7.42 -16.69
CA VAL A 208 4.06 -7.01 -15.36
C VAL A 208 3.15 -7.63 -14.30
N VAL A 209 3.71 -8.55 -13.51
CA VAL A 209 2.98 -9.21 -12.43
C VAL A 209 3.33 -8.54 -11.10
N VAL A 210 2.31 -8.09 -10.37
CA VAL A 210 2.48 -7.46 -9.04
C VAL A 210 1.88 -8.37 -7.98
N VAL A 211 2.67 -8.71 -6.97
CA VAL A 211 2.30 -9.66 -5.91
C VAL A 211 2.54 -9.05 -4.53
N ASP A 212 1.59 -9.24 -3.60
CA ASP A 212 1.73 -8.88 -2.19
C ASP A 212 2.49 -9.97 -1.41
N SER A 213 3.17 -9.60 -0.33
CA SER A 213 3.79 -10.45 0.70
C SER A 213 2.93 -11.64 1.17
N LYS A 214 1.60 -11.53 1.08
CA LYS A 214 0.63 -12.58 1.41
C LYS A 214 0.38 -13.60 0.28
N GLY A 215 1.06 -13.47 -0.85
CA GLY A 215 0.87 -14.32 -2.04
C GLY A 215 -0.36 -13.98 -2.89
N ARG A 216 -0.93 -12.79 -2.72
CA ARG A 216 -2.05 -12.30 -3.57
C ARG A 216 -1.48 -11.61 -4.80
N ILE A 217 -1.92 -12.02 -5.99
CA ILE A 217 -1.63 -11.31 -7.23
C ILE A 217 -2.55 -10.09 -7.28
N LEU A 218 -1.95 -8.90 -7.33
CA LEU A 218 -2.66 -7.62 -7.37
C LEU A 218 -2.88 -7.15 -8.81
N SER A 219 -2.01 -7.54 -9.75
CA SER A 219 -2.10 -7.17 -11.17
C SER A 219 -3.35 -7.74 -11.85
N ASP A 220 -3.85 -8.90 -11.42
CA ASP A 220 -5.08 -9.51 -11.96
C ASP A 220 -6.33 -8.62 -11.74
N MET A 221 -6.27 -7.66 -10.82
CA MET A 221 -7.34 -6.69 -10.60
C MET A 221 -7.44 -5.64 -11.72
N LEU A 222 -6.46 -5.59 -12.64
CA LEU A 222 -6.31 -4.55 -13.66
C LEU A 222 -6.73 -4.98 -15.07
N ASP A 223 -6.85 -6.29 -15.32
CA ASP A 223 -7.18 -6.79 -16.65
C ASP A 223 -8.63 -6.46 -17.00
N GLU A 224 -8.84 -5.42 -17.81
CA GLU A 224 -10.14 -5.14 -18.44
C GLU A 224 -10.55 -6.29 -19.39
N ASN A 225 -9.60 -7.09 -19.89
CA ASN A 225 -9.87 -8.30 -20.70
C ASN A 225 -10.34 -9.50 -19.88
N PHE A 226 -10.25 -9.44 -18.55
CA PHE A 226 -10.91 -10.39 -17.67
C PHE A 226 -12.44 -10.36 -17.79
N LEU A 227 -12.99 -9.29 -18.39
CA LEU A 227 -14.40 -9.22 -18.78
C LEU A 227 -14.81 -10.31 -19.79
N VAL A 228 -13.86 -10.98 -20.45
CA VAL A 228 -14.17 -11.92 -21.54
C VAL A 228 -13.52 -13.30 -21.37
N THR A 229 -12.35 -13.44 -20.73
CA THR A 229 -11.66 -14.74 -20.64
C THR A 229 -10.94 -14.97 -19.31
N GLY A 230 -11.69 -15.11 -18.21
CA GLY A 230 -11.15 -15.60 -16.94
C GLY A 230 -11.30 -17.11 -16.82
N ALA A 231 -10.17 -17.82 -16.69
CA ALA A 231 -10.17 -19.21 -16.22
C ALA A 231 -10.82 -19.27 -14.82
N GLU A 232 -11.78 -20.18 -14.67
CA GLU A 232 -12.61 -20.39 -13.47
C GLU A 232 -13.57 -19.22 -13.15
N GLY A 233 -14.82 -19.32 -13.62
CA GLY A 233 -15.94 -18.38 -13.50
C GLY A 233 -16.41 -17.99 -12.09
N ARG A 234 -15.51 -17.74 -11.14
CA ARG A 234 -15.79 -17.32 -9.75
C ARG A 234 -15.71 -15.81 -9.54
N THR A 235 -15.09 -15.09 -10.47
CA THR A 235 -14.69 -13.68 -10.33
C THR A 235 -15.50 -12.71 -11.20
N LEU A 236 -16.02 -13.16 -12.35
CA LEU A 236 -16.98 -12.40 -13.17
C LEU A 236 -18.23 -12.02 -12.38
N THR A 237 -18.69 -12.92 -11.50
CA THR A 237 -19.87 -12.70 -10.65
C THR A 237 -19.66 -11.58 -9.62
N SER A 238 -18.45 -11.39 -9.09
CA SER A 238 -18.19 -10.32 -8.12
C SER A 238 -18.20 -8.93 -8.76
N LEU A 239 -17.68 -8.79 -9.98
CA LEU A 239 -17.71 -7.51 -10.70
C LEU A 239 -19.12 -7.17 -11.19
N GLN A 240 -19.85 -8.16 -11.72
CA GLN A 240 -21.27 -7.99 -12.07
C GLN A 240 -22.09 -7.50 -10.88
N ARG A 241 -21.91 -8.14 -9.72
CA ARG A 241 -22.58 -7.74 -8.47
C ARG A 241 -22.15 -6.36 -8.00
N GLU A 242 -20.89 -5.97 -8.18
CA GLU A 242 -20.45 -4.62 -7.83
C GLU A 242 -21.07 -3.57 -8.75
N MET A 243 -21.16 -3.82 -10.06
CA MET A 243 -21.84 -2.92 -11.01
C MET A 243 -23.32 -2.76 -10.67
N GLU A 244 -24.02 -3.86 -10.38
CA GLU A 244 -25.39 -3.82 -9.87
C GLU A 244 -25.48 -2.98 -8.59
N ARG A 245 -24.61 -3.26 -7.60
CA ARG A 245 -24.58 -2.53 -6.32
C ARG A 245 -24.31 -1.03 -6.49
N GLN A 246 -23.43 -0.64 -7.41
CA GLN A 246 -23.15 0.78 -7.68
C GLN A 246 -24.38 1.49 -8.25
N GLN A 247 -25.08 0.86 -9.20
CA GLN A 247 -26.34 1.38 -9.74
C GLN A 247 -27.42 1.47 -8.65
N GLU A 248 -27.55 0.43 -7.82
CA GLU A 248 -28.47 0.41 -6.68
C GLU A 248 -28.20 1.59 -5.72
N ILE A 249 -26.94 1.77 -5.30
CA ILE A 249 -26.54 2.86 -4.40
C ILE A 249 -26.81 4.23 -5.03
N GLU A 250 -26.54 4.39 -6.33
CA GLU A 250 -26.78 5.65 -7.04
C GLU A 250 -28.27 5.98 -7.10
N MET A 251 -29.11 5.02 -7.49
CA MET A 251 -30.57 5.18 -7.55
C MET A 251 -31.15 5.43 -6.15
N GLU A 252 -30.74 4.65 -5.15
CA GLU A 252 -31.13 4.86 -3.75
C GLU A 252 -30.80 6.28 -3.29
N ARG A 253 -29.60 6.77 -3.59
CA ARG A 253 -29.15 8.10 -3.19
C ARG A 253 -30.00 9.19 -3.85
N LYS A 254 -30.29 9.09 -5.16
CA LYS A 254 -31.11 10.07 -5.90
C LYS A 254 -32.51 10.18 -5.29
N VAL A 255 -33.17 9.04 -5.07
CA VAL A 255 -34.53 9.02 -4.50
C VAL A 255 -34.52 9.49 -3.05
N ARG A 256 -33.56 9.04 -2.24
CA ARG A 256 -33.44 9.45 -0.84
C ARG A 256 -33.25 10.95 -0.73
N GLN A 257 -32.34 11.54 -1.50
CA GLN A 257 -32.10 12.99 -1.50
C GLN A 257 -33.34 13.79 -1.91
N MET A 258 -34.13 13.28 -2.86
CA MET A 258 -35.40 13.90 -3.25
C MET A 258 -36.39 13.87 -2.08
N LEU A 259 -36.57 12.73 -1.43
CA LEU A 259 -37.53 12.55 -0.33
C LEU A 259 -37.10 13.29 0.94
N GLU A 260 -35.81 13.32 1.27
CA GLU A 260 -35.26 14.03 2.42
C GLU A 260 -35.46 15.54 2.33
N ARG A 261 -35.52 16.12 1.11
CA ARG A 261 -35.85 17.54 0.93
C ARG A 261 -37.32 17.86 1.27
N ILE A 262 -38.20 16.87 1.17
CA ILE A 262 -39.65 17.02 1.42
C ILE A 262 -39.96 16.71 2.89
N PHE A 263 -39.44 15.58 3.40
CA PHE A 263 -39.80 15.05 4.72
C PHE A 263 -38.75 15.32 5.80
N GLY A 264 -37.53 15.69 5.43
CA GLY A 264 -36.40 15.87 6.34
C GLY A 264 -35.46 14.65 6.39
N PRO A 265 -34.25 14.82 6.94
CA PRO A 265 -33.24 13.77 7.00
C PRO A 265 -33.72 12.59 7.86
N GLY A 266 -33.51 11.37 7.37
CA GLY A 266 -33.85 10.13 8.11
C GLY A 266 -35.35 9.77 8.13
N LYS A 267 -36.20 10.52 7.43
CA LYS A 267 -37.65 10.26 7.34
C LYS A 267 -38.06 9.38 6.16
N ALA A 268 -37.10 8.94 5.34
CA ALA A 268 -37.36 8.04 4.22
C ALA A 268 -36.29 6.94 4.17
N VAL A 269 -36.74 5.69 3.99
CA VAL A 269 -35.88 4.54 3.73
C VAL A 269 -36.15 4.06 2.32
N VAL A 270 -35.12 4.09 1.48
CA VAL A 270 -35.18 3.65 0.09
C VAL A 270 -34.26 2.46 -0.09
N ARG A 271 -34.79 1.41 -0.69
CA ARG A 271 -34.03 0.25 -1.17
C ARG A 271 -34.33 0.03 -2.63
N VAL A 272 -33.29 -0.11 -3.44
CA VAL A 272 -33.41 -0.40 -4.87
C VAL A 272 -32.60 -1.64 -5.15
N ARG A 273 -33.17 -2.56 -5.91
CA ARG A 273 -32.49 -3.71 -6.48
C ARG A 273 -32.48 -3.58 -8.00
N VAL A 274 -31.33 -3.81 -8.59
CA VAL A 274 -31.13 -3.72 -10.04
C VAL A 274 -30.61 -5.06 -10.55
N VAL A 275 -31.25 -5.59 -11.58
CA VAL A 275 -30.78 -6.77 -12.32
C VAL A 275 -30.30 -6.29 -13.68
N LEU A 276 -29.04 -6.56 -13.98
CA LEU A 276 -28.42 -6.21 -15.25
C LEU A 276 -28.22 -7.46 -16.10
N ASN A 277 -28.51 -7.35 -17.40
CA ASN A 277 -28.21 -8.39 -18.36
C ASN A 277 -26.80 -8.20 -18.91
N PHE A 278 -25.93 -9.20 -18.70
CA PHE A 278 -24.53 -9.19 -19.16
C PHE A 278 -24.30 -10.09 -20.38
N ASP A 279 -25.35 -10.52 -21.06
CA ASP A 279 -25.26 -11.36 -22.24
C ASP A 279 -24.76 -10.55 -23.44
N LYS A 280 -23.62 -10.96 -23.99
CA LYS A 280 -23.10 -10.40 -25.24
C LYS A 280 -23.82 -11.04 -26.43
N LYS A 281 -24.86 -10.38 -26.94
CA LYS A 281 -25.59 -10.84 -28.12
C LYS A 281 -25.09 -10.16 -29.39
N ARG A 282 -24.59 -10.97 -30.33
CA ARG A 282 -24.30 -10.54 -31.71
C ARG A 282 -25.44 -11.00 -32.62
N THR A 283 -26.17 -10.04 -33.19
CA THR A 283 -27.24 -10.32 -34.14
C THR A 283 -26.80 -9.83 -35.51
N ALA A 284 -26.61 -10.74 -36.46
CA ALA A 284 -26.35 -10.42 -37.85
C ALA A 284 -27.64 -10.63 -38.66
N VAL A 285 -28.19 -9.54 -39.18
CA VAL A 285 -29.37 -9.58 -40.06
C VAL A 285 -28.90 -9.29 -41.48
N LYS A 286 -29.18 -10.22 -42.38
CA LYS A 286 -28.97 -10.04 -43.82
C LYS A 286 -30.32 -9.99 -44.51
N GLU A 287 -30.73 -8.79 -44.89
CA GLU A 287 -31.99 -8.53 -45.58
C GLU A 287 -31.73 -8.34 -47.08
N TYR A 288 -32.51 -9.02 -47.92
CA TYR A 288 -32.46 -8.87 -49.37
C TYR A 288 -33.49 -7.81 -49.77
N VAL A 289 -33.03 -6.66 -50.24
CA VAL A 289 -33.90 -5.54 -50.63
C VAL A 289 -34.14 -5.62 -52.14
N PRO A 290 -35.37 -5.96 -52.60
CA PRO A 290 -35.66 -5.95 -54.03
C PRO A 290 -35.68 -4.52 -54.57
N GLY A 291 -35.25 -4.34 -55.82
CA GLY A 291 -35.30 -3.05 -56.51
C GLY A 291 -36.74 -2.62 -56.87
N PRO A 292 -36.94 -1.41 -57.45
CA PRO A 292 -38.26 -0.87 -57.79
C PRO A 292 -39.11 -1.76 -58.73
N SER A 293 -38.46 -2.62 -59.50
CA SER A 293 -39.08 -3.57 -60.43
C SER A 293 -39.35 -4.95 -59.81
N GLY A 294 -39.08 -5.14 -58.52
CA GLY A 294 -39.13 -6.45 -57.84
C GLY A 294 -37.98 -7.40 -58.21
N LYS A 295 -37.07 -6.97 -59.09
CA LYS A 295 -35.87 -7.71 -59.51
C LYS A 295 -34.61 -6.99 -59.00
N GLY A 296 -33.50 -7.73 -58.91
CA GLY A 296 -32.19 -7.15 -58.60
C GLY A 296 -31.70 -6.19 -59.70
N VAL A 297 -30.53 -5.60 -59.50
CA VAL A 297 -29.88 -4.76 -60.53
C VAL A 297 -29.22 -5.69 -61.55
N PRO A 298 -29.52 -5.60 -62.87
CA PRO A 298 -28.89 -6.47 -63.86
C PRO A 298 -27.38 -6.19 -63.92
N ARG A 299 -26.56 -7.22 -63.69
CA ARG A 299 -25.09 -7.16 -63.77
C ARG A 299 -24.56 -7.58 -65.12
N SER A 300 -25.20 -8.55 -65.77
CA SER A 300 -24.84 -9.01 -67.11
C SER A 300 -26.07 -9.52 -67.83
N THR A 301 -26.18 -9.19 -69.11
CA THR A 301 -27.22 -9.69 -70.00
C THR A 301 -26.55 -10.26 -71.24
N GLN A 302 -26.85 -11.51 -71.55
CA GLN A 302 -26.45 -12.17 -72.79
C GLN A 302 -27.71 -12.46 -73.59
N SER A 303 -27.75 -12.02 -74.84
CA SER A 303 -28.84 -12.28 -75.77
C SER A 303 -28.26 -12.92 -77.03
N LEU A 304 -28.75 -14.10 -77.39
CA LEU A 304 -28.46 -14.78 -78.65
C LEU A 304 -29.75 -14.76 -79.47
N GLU A 305 -29.69 -14.09 -80.62
CA GLU A 305 -30.79 -14.04 -81.57
C GLU A 305 -30.31 -14.66 -82.88
N GLU A 306 -30.91 -15.79 -83.26
CA GLU A 306 -30.65 -16.49 -84.50
C GLU A 306 -31.90 -16.38 -85.38
N THR A 307 -31.79 -15.61 -86.46
CA THR A 307 -32.85 -15.49 -87.46
C THR A 307 -32.34 -16.08 -88.77
N TYR A 308 -32.99 -17.14 -89.24
CA TYR A 308 -32.74 -17.76 -90.53
C TYR A 308 -33.96 -17.54 -91.42
N THR A 309 -33.74 -16.93 -92.59
CA THR A 309 -34.76 -16.84 -93.64
C THR A 309 -34.17 -17.42 -94.92
N GLY A 310 -34.72 -18.53 -95.37
CA GLY A 310 -34.26 -19.23 -96.57
C GLY A 310 -35.35 -20.09 -97.19
N PRO A 311 -35.17 -20.56 -98.44
CA PRO A 311 -36.13 -21.45 -99.07
C PRO A 311 -36.10 -22.80 -98.35
N GLY A 312 -37.17 -23.10 -97.61
CA GLY A 312 -37.33 -24.35 -96.89
C GLY A 312 -38.48 -25.17 -97.45
N VAL A 313 -38.33 -26.49 -97.42
CA VAL A 313 -39.45 -27.41 -97.66
C VAL A 313 -40.16 -27.59 -96.32
N PRO A 314 -41.49 -27.34 -96.21
CA PRO A 314 -42.20 -27.61 -94.96
C PRO A 314 -42.08 -29.11 -94.62
N PRO A 315 -41.86 -29.49 -93.35
CA PRO A 315 -41.93 -30.89 -92.94
C PRO A 315 -43.39 -31.34 -93.02
N GLY A 316 -43.79 -31.84 -94.18
CA GLY A 316 -45.12 -32.33 -94.48
C GLY A 316 -45.08 -33.81 -94.80
N GLY A 317 -45.15 -34.66 -93.78
CA GLY A 317 -45.35 -36.10 -93.93
C GLY A 317 -45.95 -36.66 -92.66
N ALA A 318 -47.13 -37.26 -92.73
CA ALA A 318 -47.65 -38.07 -91.64
C ALA A 318 -46.65 -39.23 -91.40
N PRO A 319 -46.17 -39.45 -90.17
CA PRO A 319 -45.21 -40.52 -89.91
C PRO A 319 -45.93 -41.85 -90.11
N GLY A 320 -45.55 -42.62 -91.14
CA GLY A 320 -45.86 -44.04 -91.18
C GLY A 320 -46.44 -44.67 -92.45
N THR A 321 -46.31 -44.09 -93.66
CA THR A 321 -46.66 -44.87 -94.88
C THR A 321 -45.65 -44.71 -96.01
N THR A 322 -45.19 -45.86 -96.52
CA THR A 322 -44.23 -46.04 -97.61
C THR A 322 -44.81 -45.59 -98.96
N THR A 323 -44.07 -44.73 -99.67
CA THR A 323 -44.31 -44.35 -101.07
C THR A 323 -43.99 -45.53 -102.00
N ASN A 324 -44.97 -46.39 -102.28
CA ASN A 324 -44.86 -47.36 -103.39
C ASN A 324 -46.22 -47.67 -104.03
N ILE A 325 -46.89 -46.63 -104.55
CA ILE A 325 -48.02 -46.79 -105.48
C ILE A 325 -47.64 -46.04 -106.77
N PRO A 326 -47.32 -46.75 -107.88
CA PRO A 326 -47.01 -46.11 -109.14
C PRO A 326 -48.27 -45.46 -109.72
N GLY A 327 -48.24 -44.13 -109.90
CA GLY A 327 -49.32 -43.38 -110.57
C GLY A 327 -49.95 -42.23 -109.78
N TYR A 328 -49.58 -42.03 -108.51
CA TYR A 328 -50.03 -40.85 -107.76
C TYR A 328 -49.06 -39.68 -107.98
N VAL A 329 -49.49 -38.67 -108.74
CA VAL A 329 -48.77 -37.40 -108.86
C VAL A 329 -48.91 -36.62 -107.56
N ILE A 330 -47.86 -36.63 -106.74
CA ILE A 330 -47.75 -35.69 -105.62
C ILE A 330 -47.39 -34.34 -106.25
N THR A 331 -48.33 -33.40 -106.26
CA THR A 331 -48.02 -31.99 -106.58
C THR A 331 -46.95 -31.51 -105.62
N SER A 332 -45.75 -31.23 -106.14
CA SER A 332 -44.71 -30.51 -105.41
C SER A 332 -45.16 -29.05 -105.27
N GLN A 333 -45.67 -28.69 -104.10
CA GLN A 333 -45.85 -27.29 -103.74
C GLN A 333 -44.49 -26.58 -103.77
N ALA A 334 -44.46 -25.38 -104.36
CA ALA A 334 -43.30 -24.52 -104.42
C ALA A 334 -42.77 -24.25 -103.01
N ALA A 335 -41.44 -24.31 -102.85
CA ALA A 335 -40.75 -23.98 -101.61
C ALA A 335 -41.12 -22.55 -101.18
N GLY A 336 -41.91 -22.43 -100.12
CA GLY A 336 -42.19 -21.16 -99.46
C GLY A 336 -40.98 -20.71 -98.63
N PRO A 337 -40.85 -19.41 -98.33
CA PRO A 337 -39.83 -18.95 -97.40
C PRO A 337 -40.05 -19.61 -96.05
N SER A 338 -39.04 -20.30 -95.54
CA SER A 338 -39.01 -20.79 -94.17
C SER A 338 -38.28 -19.76 -93.30
N THR A 339 -38.94 -19.35 -92.23
CA THR A 339 -38.37 -18.45 -91.24
C THR A 339 -38.21 -19.22 -89.95
N TYR A 340 -36.98 -19.27 -89.44
CA TYR A 340 -36.64 -19.79 -88.13
C TYR A 340 -36.11 -18.63 -87.30
N GLU A 341 -36.65 -18.49 -86.10
CA GLU A 341 -36.24 -17.48 -85.13
C GLU A 341 -36.01 -18.18 -83.80
N ARG A 342 -34.81 -18.01 -83.26
CA ARG A 342 -34.45 -18.44 -81.90
C ARG A 342 -33.90 -17.26 -81.14
N ALA A 343 -34.61 -16.86 -80.11
CA ALA A 343 -34.14 -15.90 -79.12
C ALA A 343 -33.85 -16.63 -77.81
N GLU A 344 -32.63 -16.50 -77.32
CA GLU A 344 -32.19 -17.01 -76.01
C GLU A 344 -31.57 -15.85 -75.22
N GLY A 345 -32.10 -15.58 -74.03
CA GLY A 345 -31.67 -14.48 -73.17
C GLY A 345 -31.34 -14.96 -71.76
N THR A 346 -30.15 -14.65 -71.27
CA THR A 346 -29.75 -14.87 -69.86
C THR A 346 -29.42 -13.53 -69.22
N THR A 347 -30.11 -13.19 -68.13
CA THR A 347 -29.82 -11.98 -67.33
C THR A 347 -29.42 -12.38 -65.92
N ASN A 348 -28.20 -12.01 -65.53
CA ASN A 348 -27.68 -12.16 -64.18
C ASN A 348 -27.98 -10.88 -63.39
N TYR A 349 -28.58 -11.04 -62.22
CA TYR A 349 -28.92 -9.93 -61.32
C TYR A 349 -28.01 -9.92 -60.09
N GLU A 350 -27.54 -8.73 -59.70
CA GLU A 350 -27.00 -8.47 -58.37
C GLU A 350 -28.16 -8.12 -57.44
N ILE A 351 -28.23 -8.80 -56.30
CA ILE A 351 -29.28 -8.57 -55.30
C ILE A 351 -28.73 -7.57 -54.29
N SER A 352 -29.43 -6.46 -54.10
CA SER A 352 -29.07 -5.51 -53.06
C SER A 352 -29.28 -6.16 -51.68
N THR A 353 -28.20 -6.28 -50.91
CA THR A 353 -28.25 -6.80 -49.54
C THR A 353 -28.03 -5.68 -48.55
N ARG A 354 -28.89 -5.58 -47.55
CA ARG A 354 -28.67 -4.77 -46.35
C ARG A 354 -28.17 -5.69 -45.26
N GLU A 355 -26.91 -5.53 -44.90
CA GLU A 355 -26.31 -6.24 -43.78
C GLU A 355 -26.31 -5.30 -42.56
N GLN A 356 -26.97 -5.74 -41.49
CA GLN A 356 -27.00 -5.04 -40.22
C GLN A 356 -26.39 -5.96 -39.17
N GLU A 357 -25.27 -5.51 -38.59
CA GLU A 357 -24.67 -6.16 -37.43
C GLU A 357 -25.02 -5.34 -36.19
N VAL A 358 -25.80 -5.94 -35.29
CA VAL A 358 -26.12 -5.36 -33.98
C VAL A 358 -25.33 -6.12 -32.92
N VAL A 359 -24.35 -5.44 -32.34
CA VAL A 359 -23.64 -5.91 -31.15
C VAL A 359 -24.31 -5.28 -29.94
N SER A 360 -25.02 -6.08 -29.15
CA SER A 360 -25.59 -5.64 -27.87
C SER A 360 -24.48 -5.59 -26.83
N THR A 361 -24.29 -4.44 -26.19
CA THR A 361 -23.32 -4.26 -25.12
C THR A 361 -23.84 -4.89 -23.83
N PRO A 362 -23.02 -5.64 -23.08
CA PRO A 362 -23.41 -6.15 -21.76
C PRO A 362 -23.63 -4.99 -20.78
N GLY A 363 -24.52 -5.18 -19.80
CA GLY A 363 -24.89 -4.18 -18.79
C GLY A 363 -26.20 -3.45 -19.08
N THR A 364 -27.07 -3.99 -19.95
CA THR A 364 -28.41 -3.45 -20.14
C THR A 364 -29.27 -3.71 -18.91
N LEU A 365 -30.14 -2.77 -18.59
CA LEU A 365 -31.07 -2.89 -17.46
C LEU A 365 -32.17 -3.90 -17.79
N GLU A 366 -32.26 -4.98 -17.00
CA GLU A 366 -33.28 -6.02 -17.19
C GLU A 366 -34.49 -5.79 -16.28
N LYS A 367 -34.26 -5.55 -14.99
CA LYS A 367 -35.33 -5.32 -14.02
C LYS A 367 -34.90 -4.39 -12.89
N ILE A 368 -35.80 -3.50 -12.49
CA ILE A 368 -35.69 -2.71 -11.27
C ILE A 368 -36.76 -3.17 -10.28
N SER A 369 -36.38 -3.28 -9.01
CA SER A 369 -37.33 -3.44 -7.90
C SER A 369 -37.01 -2.43 -6.82
N ALA A 370 -37.91 -1.48 -6.59
CA ALA A 370 -37.72 -0.40 -5.62
C ALA A 370 -38.75 -0.47 -4.50
N SER A 371 -38.29 -0.27 -3.27
CA SER A 371 -39.13 -0.16 -2.09
C SER A 371 -38.82 1.14 -1.36
N VAL A 372 -39.85 1.95 -1.15
CA VAL A 372 -39.78 3.24 -0.48
C VAL A 372 -40.71 3.23 0.71
N LEU A 373 -40.11 3.44 1.88
CA LEU A 373 -40.81 3.59 3.15
C LEU A 373 -40.67 5.04 3.59
N ILE A 374 -41.77 5.65 4.01
CA ILE A 374 -41.80 7.05 4.47
C ILE A 374 -42.33 7.07 5.90
N ASP A 375 -41.67 7.82 6.77
CA ASP A 375 -42.05 8.00 8.16
C ASP A 375 -43.28 8.90 8.29
N GLY A 376 -44.35 8.37 8.88
CA GLY A 376 -45.58 9.10 9.20
C GLY A 376 -46.85 8.45 8.64
N GLU A 377 -47.98 9.13 8.84
CA GLU A 377 -49.27 8.76 8.28
C GLU A 377 -49.57 9.69 7.09
N LEU A 378 -49.55 9.13 5.88
CA LEU A 378 -49.84 9.85 4.64
C LEU A 378 -51.18 9.37 4.07
N ASP A 379 -51.95 10.31 3.52
CA ASP A 379 -53.17 10.00 2.79
C ASP A 379 -52.86 9.22 1.48
N GLN A 380 -53.80 8.38 1.06
CA GLN A 380 -53.64 7.53 -0.13
C GLN A 380 -53.44 8.35 -1.41
N GLY A 381 -54.04 9.55 -1.51
CA GLY A 381 -53.84 10.43 -2.66
C GLY A 381 -52.40 10.93 -2.79
N VAL A 382 -51.76 11.27 -1.67
CA VAL A 382 -50.37 11.75 -1.62
C VAL A 382 -49.40 10.61 -1.91
N LEU A 383 -49.70 9.39 -1.44
CA LEU A 383 -48.90 8.20 -1.72
C LEU A 383 -48.85 7.88 -3.23
N GLU A 384 -49.95 8.05 -3.95
CA GLU A 384 -49.99 7.82 -5.41
C GLU A 384 -49.22 8.87 -6.22
N GLU A 385 -49.20 10.12 -5.75
CA GLU A 385 -48.39 11.18 -6.37
C GLU A 385 -46.89 10.94 -6.12
N LEU A 386 -46.53 10.55 -4.89
CA LEU A 386 -45.16 10.15 -4.54
C LEU A 386 -44.72 8.92 -5.31
N ARG A 387 -45.59 7.92 -5.48
CA ARG A 387 -45.33 6.74 -6.31
C ARG A 387 -44.95 7.14 -7.73
N ARG A 388 -45.68 8.06 -8.35
CA ARG A 388 -45.36 8.58 -9.70
C ARG A 388 -44.05 9.35 -9.74
N ALA A 389 -43.79 10.21 -8.74
CA ALA A 389 -42.54 10.97 -8.66
C ALA A 389 -41.32 10.05 -8.49
N VAL A 390 -41.42 9.05 -7.61
CA VAL A 390 -40.36 8.05 -7.38
C VAL A 390 -40.17 7.17 -8.61
N ALA A 391 -41.25 6.73 -9.26
CA ALA A 391 -41.19 5.96 -10.50
C ALA A 391 -40.39 6.70 -11.59
N ALA A 392 -40.66 7.99 -11.77
CA ALA A 392 -39.93 8.84 -12.72
C ALA A 392 -38.45 9.04 -12.31
N ALA A 393 -38.14 9.18 -11.03
CA ALA A 393 -36.78 9.39 -10.53
C ALA A 393 -35.88 8.15 -10.66
N VAL A 394 -36.46 6.95 -10.45
CA VAL A 394 -35.78 5.66 -10.62
C VAL A 394 -35.75 5.23 -12.10
N GLY A 395 -36.70 5.72 -12.90
CA GLY A 395 -36.87 5.33 -14.30
C GLY A 395 -37.59 4.00 -14.46
N ILE A 396 -38.56 3.71 -13.60
CA ILE A 396 -39.40 2.49 -13.62
C ILE A 396 -40.17 2.41 -14.93
N ASP A 397 -40.10 1.25 -15.58
CA ASP A 397 -40.84 0.95 -16.81
C ASP A 397 -41.68 -0.31 -16.63
N GLU A 398 -43.00 -0.17 -16.76
CA GLU A 398 -43.95 -1.29 -16.65
C GLU A 398 -43.76 -2.30 -17.78
N ALA A 399 -43.31 -1.88 -18.96
CA ALA A 399 -43.06 -2.78 -20.09
C ALA A 399 -41.85 -3.70 -19.85
N ARG A 400 -40.90 -3.29 -19.01
CA ARG A 400 -39.76 -4.12 -18.57
C ARG A 400 -40.13 -5.11 -17.44
N GLY A 401 -41.28 -4.91 -16.78
CA GLY A 401 -41.68 -5.71 -15.62
C GLY A 401 -41.07 -5.21 -14.31
N ASP A 402 -40.76 -3.92 -14.23
CA ASP A 402 -40.26 -3.27 -13.02
C ASP A 402 -41.35 -3.18 -11.93
N GLU A 403 -40.92 -3.25 -10.66
CA GLU A 403 -41.83 -3.18 -9.52
C GLU A 403 -41.45 -2.02 -8.58
N LEU A 404 -42.46 -1.25 -8.17
CA LEU A 404 -42.31 -0.18 -7.19
C LEU A 404 -43.32 -0.39 -6.06
N TYR A 405 -42.83 -0.40 -4.82
CA TYR A 405 -43.64 -0.43 -3.60
C TYR A 405 -43.38 0.84 -2.79
N VAL A 406 -44.44 1.59 -2.49
CA VAL A 406 -44.37 2.80 -1.66
C VAL A 406 -45.35 2.65 -0.50
N MET A 407 -44.87 2.82 0.73
CA MET A 407 -45.69 2.70 1.93
C MET A 407 -45.28 3.75 2.97
N SER A 408 -46.26 4.26 3.72
CA SER A 408 -46.04 5.12 4.87
C SER A 408 -46.25 4.33 6.16
N MET A 409 -45.32 4.44 7.10
CA MET A 409 -45.45 3.86 8.44
C MET A 409 -44.56 4.63 9.44
N PRO A 410 -44.95 4.73 10.72
CA PRO A 410 -44.14 5.41 11.72
C PRO A 410 -42.83 4.65 11.99
N PHE A 411 -41.70 5.33 11.89
CA PHE A 411 -40.38 4.76 12.17
C PHE A 411 -40.06 4.85 13.66
N THR A 412 -39.40 3.80 14.17
CA THR A 412 -38.84 3.86 15.52
C THR A 412 -37.52 4.62 15.48
N PRO A 413 -37.32 5.68 16.29
CA PRO A 413 -36.05 6.37 16.34
C PRO A 413 -34.97 5.42 16.84
N ILE A 414 -33.96 5.18 16.00
CA ILE A 414 -32.76 4.48 16.42
C ILE A 414 -31.99 5.47 17.28
N GLU A 415 -32.01 5.26 18.59
CA GLU A 415 -31.21 6.01 19.53
C GLU A 415 -29.74 5.73 19.21
N ALA A 416 -29.08 6.68 18.54
CA ALA A 416 -27.66 6.56 18.24
C ALA A 416 -26.93 6.34 19.58
N PRO A 417 -26.04 5.33 19.68
CA PRO A 417 -25.25 5.14 20.90
C PRO A 417 -24.51 6.44 21.13
N GLN A 418 -24.89 7.16 22.19
CA GLN A 418 -24.17 8.34 22.63
C GLN A 418 -22.76 7.84 22.96
N ALA A 419 -21.79 8.17 22.11
CA ALA A 419 -20.39 7.97 22.47
C ALA A 419 -20.22 8.64 23.84
N PRO A 420 -19.76 7.91 24.88
CA PRO A 420 -19.53 8.54 26.17
C PRO A 420 -18.62 9.72 25.89
N ALA A 421 -19.12 10.93 26.14
CA ALA A 421 -18.36 12.15 25.97
C ALA A 421 -17.05 11.90 26.71
N ALA A 422 -15.96 11.72 25.96
CA ALA A 422 -14.64 11.50 26.52
C ALA A 422 -14.32 12.79 27.25
N ALA A 423 -14.68 12.84 28.52
CA ALA A 423 -14.36 13.92 29.42
C ALA A 423 -12.85 14.05 29.31
N ARG A 424 -12.41 15.15 28.69
CA ARG A 424 -11.02 15.48 28.45
C ARG A 424 -10.39 15.79 29.81
N ARG A 425 -10.23 14.75 30.62
CA ARG A 425 -9.49 14.74 31.87
C ARG A 425 -8.03 14.91 31.47
N TRP A 426 -7.54 16.12 31.62
CA TRP A 426 -6.10 16.34 31.57
C TRP A 426 -5.44 15.38 32.56
N PRO A 427 -4.39 14.64 32.17
CA PRO A 427 -3.75 13.71 33.08
C PRO A 427 -3.18 14.51 34.25
N LEU A 428 -3.66 14.20 35.47
CA LEU A 428 -3.30 14.86 36.74
C LEU A 428 -1.78 15.03 36.91
N TYR A 429 -0.99 14.15 36.31
CA TYR A 429 0.48 14.17 36.31
C TYR A 429 1.07 15.47 35.73
N VAL A 430 0.39 16.15 34.79
CA VAL A 430 0.86 17.42 34.23
C VAL A 430 0.69 18.56 35.26
N LEU A 431 -0.43 18.59 36.00
CA LEU A 431 -0.63 19.56 37.07
C LEU A 431 0.30 19.30 38.26
N ILE A 432 0.53 18.02 38.60
CA ILE A 432 1.48 17.62 39.66
C ILE A 432 2.91 17.98 39.25
N GLY A 433 3.29 17.79 37.98
CA GLY A 433 4.62 18.16 37.46
C GLY A 433 4.88 19.67 37.53
N VAL A 434 3.90 20.50 37.19
CA VAL A 434 4.00 21.97 37.28
C VAL A 434 4.06 22.44 38.73
N ALA A 435 3.26 21.86 39.63
CA ALA A 435 3.30 22.18 41.05
C ALA A 435 4.65 21.81 41.71
N SER A 436 5.24 20.68 41.29
CA SER A 436 6.54 20.21 41.78
C SER A 436 7.67 21.16 41.36
N LEU A 437 7.66 21.64 40.11
CA LEU A 437 8.63 22.61 39.61
C LEU A 437 8.53 23.97 40.32
N LEU A 438 7.31 24.42 40.63
CA LEU A 438 7.10 25.66 41.39
C LEU A 438 7.53 25.53 42.85
N ALA A 439 7.33 24.37 43.48
CA ALA A 439 7.80 24.11 44.84
C ALA A 439 9.33 24.05 44.93
N ILE A 440 9.99 23.43 43.95
CA ILE A 440 11.46 23.37 43.88
C ILE A 440 12.04 24.77 43.60
N GLY A 441 11.45 25.52 42.67
CA GLY A 441 11.84 26.91 42.38
C GLY A 441 11.65 27.85 43.58
N GLY A 442 10.52 27.73 44.28
CA GLY A 442 10.22 28.49 45.49
C GLY A 442 11.16 28.14 46.64
N GLY A 443 11.46 26.85 46.84
CA GLY A 443 12.41 26.37 47.85
C GLY A 443 13.83 26.88 47.60
N PHE A 444 14.29 26.88 46.35
CA PHE A 444 15.60 27.41 45.96
C PHE A 444 15.72 28.93 46.20
N MET A 445 14.65 29.68 45.89
CA MET A 445 14.61 31.13 46.11
C MET A 445 14.58 31.50 47.61
N LEU A 446 13.91 30.70 48.44
CA LEU A 446 13.86 30.87 49.90
C LEU A 446 15.21 30.51 50.55
N LEU A 447 15.90 29.48 50.06
CA LEU A 447 17.25 29.10 50.48
C LEU A 447 18.31 30.15 50.09
N GLN A 448 18.22 30.74 48.90
CA GLN A 448 19.11 31.85 48.52
C GLN A 448 18.84 33.13 49.33
N ARG A 449 17.59 33.41 49.69
CA ARG A 449 17.26 34.54 50.58
C ARG A 449 17.75 34.34 52.01
N ARG A 450 17.74 33.10 52.51
CA ARG A 450 18.27 32.78 53.85
C ARG A 450 19.81 32.72 53.89
N ARG A 451 20.49 32.35 52.79
CA ARG A 451 21.97 32.36 52.71
C ARG A 451 22.59 33.75 52.62
N LYS A 452 21.82 34.82 52.42
CA LYS A 452 22.31 36.21 52.39
C LYS A 452 22.30 36.94 53.73
N LYS A 453 21.86 36.31 54.83
CA LYS A 453 21.93 36.92 56.17
C LYS A 453 22.54 35.96 57.19
N LEU A 454 23.74 36.34 57.63
CA LEU A 454 24.44 36.02 58.89
C LEU A 454 25.52 34.90 58.85
N PRO A 455 26.59 35.06 59.68
CA PRO A 455 27.88 34.38 59.57
C PRO A 455 27.99 33.13 60.47
N ALA A 456 29.04 32.34 60.25
CA ALA A 456 29.44 31.17 61.05
C ALA A 456 30.10 31.56 62.40
N PRO A 457 30.45 30.62 63.33
CA PRO A 457 29.99 29.23 63.60
C PRO A 457 29.68 28.98 65.12
N VAL A 458 29.29 27.75 65.51
CA VAL A 458 29.76 26.94 66.68
C VAL A 458 28.73 25.86 67.09
N GLU A 459 29.13 24.59 66.93
CA GLU A 459 29.01 23.42 67.82
C GLU A 459 27.83 23.24 68.82
N LYS A 460 27.04 22.16 68.64
CA LYS A 460 26.86 21.00 69.56
C LYS A 460 25.59 20.18 69.24
N VAL A 461 25.76 18.87 69.17
CA VAL A 461 24.73 17.78 69.22
C VAL A 461 24.47 17.51 70.73
N PRO A 462 23.25 17.15 71.25
CA PRO A 462 22.50 15.96 70.85
C PRO A 462 20.94 15.88 71.04
N LYS A 463 20.39 14.82 70.41
CA LYS A 463 19.28 13.90 70.76
C LYS A 463 17.85 14.37 71.15
N SER A 464 16.90 13.78 70.41
CA SER A 464 15.64 13.11 70.85
C SER A 464 15.09 12.37 69.61
N GLU A 465 15.12 11.03 69.45
CA GLU A 465 14.19 10.01 70.02
C GLU A 465 12.75 10.54 70.13
N GLU A 466 11.68 9.90 69.68
CA GLU A 466 11.38 8.73 68.83
C GLU A 466 9.83 8.73 68.76
N GLU A 467 9.20 8.36 67.64
CA GLU A 467 7.86 7.75 67.67
C GLU A 467 7.61 7.08 66.31
N VAL A 468 7.76 5.76 66.28
CA VAL A 468 7.44 4.89 65.15
C VAL A 468 6.21 4.07 65.54
N PRO A 469 5.12 4.05 64.75
CA PRO A 469 4.00 3.14 64.98
C PRO A 469 4.36 1.69 64.61
N SER A 470 3.79 0.77 65.38
CA SER A 470 4.02 -0.68 65.40
C SER A 470 3.47 -1.46 64.19
N LEU A 471 4.16 -2.56 63.87
CA LEU A 471 3.93 -3.53 62.78
C LEU A 471 2.58 -4.30 62.81
N GLU A 472 1.69 -4.00 63.76
CA GLU A 472 0.45 -4.77 63.97
C GLU A 472 -0.73 -4.26 63.11
N GLU A 473 -0.62 -3.07 62.52
CA GLU A 473 -1.67 -2.45 61.68
C GLU A 473 -1.50 -2.73 60.17
N LEU A 474 -0.33 -3.24 59.75
CA LEU A 474 -0.01 -3.56 58.35
C LEU A 474 -0.43 -4.98 57.91
N LEU A 475 -0.88 -5.83 58.85
CA LEU A 475 -1.19 -7.24 58.59
C LEU A 475 -2.67 -7.54 58.28
N LYS A 476 -3.55 -6.54 58.11
CA LYS A 476 -5.01 -6.76 57.96
C LYS A 476 -5.63 -6.46 56.59
N HIS A 477 -4.87 -6.13 55.54
CA HIS A 477 -5.45 -5.87 54.21
C HIS A 477 -4.69 -6.59 53.06
N PRO A 478 -5.18 -7.74 52.58
CA PRO A 478 -4.55 -8.51 51.50
C PRO A 478 -5.18 -8.23 50.12
N GLU A 479 -5.34 -6.97 49.70
CA GLU A 479 -5.99 -6.66 48.40
C GLU A 479 -5.32 -5.60 47.50
N LEU A 480 -4.11 -5.11 47.81
CA LEU A 480 -3.43 -4.12 46.94
C LEU A 480 -2.08 -4.59 46.38
N LEU A 481 -2.07 -5.76 45.75
CA LEU A 481 -0.92 -6.26 44.97
C LEU A 481 -1.34 -6.66 43.55
N LYS A 482 -2.00 -5.74 42.84
CA LYS A 482 -2.30 -5.87 41.41
C LYS A 482 -2.04 -4.59 40.63
N GLU A 483 -0.88 -3.96 40.83
CA GLU A 483 -0.24 -3.17 39.78
C GLU A 483 1.22 -2.87 40.14
N LYS A 484 2.13 -3.29 39.23
CA LYS A 484 3.48 -2.75 39.03
C LYS A 484 4.54 -3.01 40.13
N GLY A 485 5.37 -4.02 39.87
CA GLY A 485 6.81 -3.79 39.66
C GLY A 485 7.70 -3.34 40.83
N GLU A 486 7.43 -3.70 42.08
CA GLU A 486 8.26 -3.32 43.24
C GLU A 486 9.13 -4.46 43.81
N LEU A 487 9.66 -5.36 42.98
CA LEU A 487 10.65 -6.36 43.46
C LEU A 487 12.02 -5.73 43.78
N ALA A 488 12.43 -4.69 43.05
CA ALA A 488 13.75 -4.08 43.22
C ALA A 488 13.86 -3.18 44.47
N ILE A 489 12.76 -2.56 44.90
CA ILE A 489 12.72 -1.66 46.06
C ILE A 489 12.66 -2.48 47.36
N LEU A 490 11.93 -3.60 47.33
CA LEU A 490 11.84 -4.53 48.45
C LEU A 490 13.19 -5.19 48.75
N GLU A 491 13.92 -5.60 47.70
CA GLU A 491 15.25 -6.22 47.84
C GLU A 491 16.25 -5.26 48.49
N GLN A 492 16.23 -3.98 48.10
CA GLN A 492 17.14 -2.97 48.61
C GLN A 492 16.84 -2.61 50.08
N GLN A 493 15.56 -2.58 50.47
CA GLN A 493 15.13 -2.35 51.86
C GLN A 493 15.40 -3.56 52.76
N LEU A 494 15.21 -4.79 52.27
CA LEU A 494 15.59 -6.01 52.98
C LEU A 494 17.10 -6.11 53.20
N ARG A 495 17.91 -5.69 52.21
CA ARG A 495 19.37 -5.68 52.31
C ARG A 495 19.87 -4.64 53.32
N GLU A 496 19.20 -3.48 53.39
CA GLU A 496 19.50 -2.46 54.39
C GLU A 496 19.05 -2.88 55.80
N TYR A 497 17.89 -3.55 55.93
CA TYR A 497 17.37 -4.08 57.19
C TYR A 497 18.24 -5.24 57.73
N ALA A 498 18.68 -6.15 56.85
CA ALA A 498 19.60 -7.25 57.17
C ALA A 498 20.97 -6.78 57.67
N SER A 499 21.44 -5.63 57.15
CA SER A 499 22.71 -5.04 57.59
C SER A 499 22.64 -4.42 58.98
N LYS A 500 21.45 -3.95 59.41
CA LYS A 500 21.25 -3.23 60.67
C LYS A 500 20.83 -4.13 61.83
N LYS A 501 20.18 -5.27 61.58
CA LYS A 501 19.73 -6.21 62.62
C LYS A 501 19.87 -7.69 62.18
N PRO A 502 21.08 -8.25 62.19
CA PRO A 502 21.31 -9.64 61.74
C PRO A 502 20.66 -10.70 62.63
N GLU A 503 20.41 -10.40 63.90
CA GLU A 503 19.86 -11.36 64.87
C GLU A 503 18.36 -11.66 64.65
N GLU A 504 17.57 -10.67 64.21
CA GLU A 504 16.13 -10.84 63.94
C GLU A 504 15.90 -11.67 62.67
N ILE A 505 16.73 -11.50 61.63
CA ILE A 505 16.65 -12.31 60.41
C ILE A 505 17.11 -13.75 60.67
N ALA A 506 18.13 -13.95 61.52
CA ALA A 506 18.54 -15.29 61.93
C ALA A 506 17.41 -16.04 62.68
N ALA A 507 16.60 -15.33 63.47
CA ALA A 507 15.44 -15.93 64.15
C ALA A 507 14.32 -16.33 63.17
N ILE A 508 14.06 -15.51 62.14
CA ILE A 508 13.06 -15.81 61.10
C ILE A 508 13.51 -17.00 60.23
N ILE A 509 14.78 -17.01 59.79
CA ILE A 509 15.34 -18.14 59.03
C ILE A 509 15.33 -19.40 59.89
N LYS A 510 15.64 -19.30 61.18
CA LYS A 510 15.59 -20.44 62.11
C LYS A 510 14.16 -20.98 62.29
N ASN A 511 13.15 -20.13 62.34
CA ASN A 511 11.75 -20.56 62.39
C ASN A 511 11.31 -21.22 61.09
N TRP A 512 11.66 -20.66 59.92
CA TRP A 512 11.38 -21.31 58.63
C TRP A 512 12.08 -22.65 58.46
N LEU A 513 13.32 -22.79 58.95
CA LEU A 513 14.04 -24.07 58.91
C LEU A 513 13.46 -25.13 59.86
N LEU A 514 12.71 -24.70 60.89
CA LEU A 514 12.01 -25.59 61.82
C LEU A 514 10.62 -25.97 61.32
N GLU A 515 10.02 -25.17 60.43
CA GLU A 515 8.68 -25.39 59.86
C GLU A 515 8.70 -26.38 58.69
N ASP A 516 9.87 -26.59 58.05
CA ASP A 516 10.11 -27.60 56.99
C ASP A 516 10.41 -29.03 57.53
N GLN A 517 10.23 -29.29 58.84
CA GLN A 517 10.44 -30.62 59.45
C GLN A 517 9.17 -31.31 59.98
N TYR A 518 7.97 -30.93 59.50
CA TYR A 518 6.73 -31.68 59.79
C TYR A 518 5.88 -31.96 58.56
#